data_AF-A0A7R9YY22-F1
#
_entry.id   AF-A0A7R9YY22-F1
#
_cell.length_a   1.000
_cell.length_b   1.000
_cell.length_c   1.000
_cell.angle_alpha   90.00
_cell.angle_beta   90.00
_cell.angle_gamma   90.00
#
_symmetry.space_group_name_H-M   'P 1'
#
loop_
_entity.id
_entity.type
_entity.pdbx_description
1 polymer ?
#
loop_
_entity_poly.entity_id
_entity_poly.type
_entity_poly.pdbx_seq_one_letter_code
_entity_poly.pdbx_strand_id
1 'polypeptide(L)'
;ARKSKSPYNCMKIIMGNAPNAGEHHGCPYRHYDAANLSSLLTKLNIGTPGDRDVMLKHVKDRNYQLACVRHFEATHPGAVNTQGVQLDGLGNHPNAWFAASVSYASVKSGGTKKEGEGDDGKAGEEKTMEEA
;
A
#
# COMPACT_ATOMS: atom_id res chain seq x y z
N ALA A 1 -19.50 19.36 -17.00
CA ALA A 1 -18.32 18.49 -17.27
C ALA A 1 -18.11 17.54 -16.09
N ARG A 2 -17.98 16.22 -16.31
CA ARG A 2 -17.59 15.28 -15.24
C ARG A 2 -16.10 15.44 -14.95
N LYS A 3 -15.73 15.72 -13.69
CA LYS A 3 -14.33 15.72 -13.25
C LYS A 3 -13.93 14.31 -12.83
N SER A 4 -12.91 13.75 -13.48
CA SER A 4 -12.16 12.63 -12.92
C SER A 4 -11.43 13.10 -11.67
N LYS A 5 -11.62 12.40 -10.55
CA LYS A 5 -10.96 12.70 -9.27
C LYS A 5 -10.01 11.55 -8.95
N SER A 6 -8.71 11.83 -8.99
CA SER A 6 -7.73 10.88 -8.49
C SER A 6 -7.86 10.71 -6.97
N PRO A 7 -7.71 9.48 -6.45
CA PRO A 7 -7.61 9.24 -5.01
C PRO A 7 -6.48 10.07 -4.37
N TYR A 8 -6.61 10.37 -3.07
CA TYR A 8 -5.61 11.14 -2.37
C TYR A 8 -4.40 10.27 -1.98
N ASN A 9 -3.20 10.79 -2.22
CA ASN A 9 -1.96 10.19 -1.72
C ASN A 9 -1.72 10.55 -0.24
N CYS A 10 -0.74 9.88 0.39
CA CYS A 10 -0.44 10.09 1.80
C CYS A 10 -0.07 11.54 2.10
N MET A 11 0.78 12.16 1.27
CA MET A 11 1.20 13.56 1.47
C MET A 11 0.02 14.52 1.49
N LYS A 12 -0.94 14.37 0.58
CA LYS A 12 -2.16 15.20 0.54
C LYS A 12 -3.03 15.00 1.78
N ILE A 13 -3.12 13.77 2.30
CA ILE A 13 -3.89 13.45 3.50
C ILE A 13 -3.19 13.99 4.77
N ILE A 14 -1.86 13.86 4.84
CA ILE A 14 -1.05 14.31 5.98
C ILE A 14 -0.98 15.83 6.04
N MET A 15 -0.78 16.50 4.91
CA MET A 15 -0.60 17.96 4.84
C MET A 15 -1.91 18.73 4.62
N GLY A 16 -3.01 18.01 4.37
CA GLY A 16 -4.33 18.60 4.19
C GLY A 16 -4.94 19.10 5.51
N ASN A 17 -6.23 19.42 5.46
CA ASN A 17 -6.95 19.89 6.64
C ASN A 17 -7.01 18.80 7.71
N ALA A 18 -6.77 19.20 8.96
CA ALA A 18 -6.99 18.34 10.10
C ALA A 18 -8.50 18.07 10.28
N PRO A 19 -8.89 16.88 10.75
CA PRO A 19 -10.29 16.57 11.04
C PRO A 19 -10.81 17.41 12.21
N ASN A 20 -12.02 17.96 12.06
CA ASN A 20 -12.76 18.58 13.15
C ASN A 20 -13.50 17.53 13.99
N ALA A 21 -14.12 17.98 15.08
CA ALA A 21 -14.97 17.13 15.90
C ALA A 21 -16.08 16.47 15.07
N GLY A 22 -16.19 15.13 15.15
CA GLY A 22 -17.14 14.34 14.37
C GLY A 22 -16.66 13.94 12.96
N GLU A 23 -15.49 14.41 12.52
CA GLU A 23 -14.89 14.01 11.24
C GLU A 23 -13.86 12.89 11.44
N HIS A 24 -13.81 11.94 10.51
CA HIS A 24 -12.97 10.73 10.62
C HIS A 24 -11.94 10.59 9.49
N HIS A 25 -11.67 11.67 8.75
CA HIS A 25 -10.69 11.67 7.66
C HIS A 25 -9.25 11.86 8.19
N GLY A 26 -8.28 11.95 7.28
CA GLY A 26 -6.89 12.26 7.62
C GLY A 26 -6.02 11.03 7.90
N CYS A 27 -4.79 11.27 8.34
CA CYS A 27 -3.83 10.22 8.67
C CYS A 27 -3.79 10.01 10.20
N PRO A 28 -4.15 8.82 10.73
CA PRO A 28 -4.12 8.56 12.17
C PRO A 28 -2.74 8.79 12.80
N TYR A 29 -1.65 8.46 12.09
CA TYR A 29 -0.28 8.69 12.55
C TYR A 29 0.08 10.17 12.70
N ARG A 30 -0.68 11.08 12.07
CA ARG A 30 -0.46 12.53 12.15
C ARG A 30 -1.47 13.22 13.05
N HIS A 31 -2.75 12.86 12.93
CA HIS A 31 -3.85 13.63 13.51
C HIS A 31 -4.32 13.09 14.87
N TYR A 32 -3.98 11.85 15.22
CA TYR A 32 -4.22 11.37 16.58
C TYR A 32 -3.03 11.77 17.45
N ASP A 33 -3.30 12.14 18.71
CA ASP A 33 -2.23 12.22 19.69
C ASP A 33 -1.66 10.83 20.01
N ALA A 34 -0.51 10.80 20.66
CA ALA A 34 0.22 9.56 20.94
C ALA A 34 -0.57 8.60 21.85
N ALA A 35 -1.37 9.11 22.79
CA ALA A 35 -2.14 8.27 23.72
C ALA A 35 -3.30 7.59 23.00
N ASN A 36 -4.06 8.36 22.21
CA ASN A 36 -5.16 7.86 21.40
C ASN A 36 -4.68 6.89 20.32
N LEU A 37 -3.55 7.18 19.66
CA LEU A 37 -2.95 6.28 18.69
C LEU A 37 -2.49 4.97 19.35
N SER A 38 -1.81 5.04 20.50
CA SER A 38 -1.36 3.84 21.24
C SER A 38 -2.54 2.97 21.69
N SER A 39 -3.59 3.58 22.22
CA SER A 39 -4.82 2.89 22.60
C SER A 39 -5.50 2.24 21.40
N LEU A 40 -5.56 2.93 20.25
CA LEU A 40 -6.15 2.40 19.02
C LEU A 40 -5.37 1.19 18.50
N LEU A 41 -4.05 1.29 18.39
CA LEU A 41 -3.18 0.20 17.93
C LEU A 41 -3.30 -1.03 18.83
N THR A 42 -3.36 -0.81 20.15
CA THR A 42 -3.57 -1.88 21.14
C THR A 42 -4.94 -2.52 20.97
N LYS A 43 -6.01 -1.73 20.88
CA LYS A 43 -7.39 -2.22 20.70
C LYS A 43 -7.56 -3.05 19.42
N LEU A 44 -6.87 -2.67 18.35
CA LEU A 44 -6.90 -3.36 17.06
C LEU A 44 -5.93 -4.55 16.98
N ASN A 45 -5.20 -4.86 18.06
CA ASN A 45 -4.17 -5.90 18.09
C ASN A 45 -3.13 -5.77 16.96
N ILE A 46 -2.71 -4.53 16.67
CA ILE A 46 -1.70 -4.27 15.66
C ILE A 46 -0.31 -4.52 16.27
N GLY A 47 0.37 -5.55 15.75
CA GLY A 47 1.74 -5.90 16.11
C GLY A 47 1.94 -6.24 17.59
N THR A 48 3.21 -6.43 17.95
CA THR A 48 3.66 -6.59 19.34
C THR A 48 3.77 -5.23 20.04
N PRO A 49 3.91 -5.19 21.39
CA PRO A 49 4.24 -3.94 22.08
C PRO A 49 5.46 -3.22 21.48
N GLY A 50 6.52 -3.96 21.15
CA GLY A 50 7.73 -3.39 20.53
C GLY A 50 7.47 -2.80 19.14
N ASP A 51 6.57 -3.39 18.34
CA ASP A 51 6.18 -2.81 17.05
C ASP A 51 5.46 -1.47 17.23
N ARG A 52 4.55 -1.40 18.21
CA ARG A 52 3.82 -0.17 18.52
C ARG A 52 4.77 0.93 19.01
N ASP A 53 5.77 0.59 19.81
CA ASP A 53 6.79 1.54 20.26
C ASP A 53 7.59 2.12 19.08
N VAL A 54 7.97 1.28 18.10
CA VAL A 54 8.64 1.74 16.87
C VAL A 54 7.74 2.66 16.05
N MET A 55 6.45 2.31 15.89
CA MET A 55 5.49 3.18 15.20
C MET A 55 5.36 4.54 15.90
N LEU A 56 5.23 4.55 17.23
CA LEU A 56 5.14 5.78 18.03
C LEU A 56 6.41 6.62 17.96
N LYS A 57 7.59 5.98 17.91
CA LYS A 57 8.86 6.68 17.68
C LYS A 57 8.87 7.38 16.32
N HIS A 58 8.46 6.70 15.25
CA HIS A 58 8.34 7.33 13.93
C HIS A 58 7.35 8.50 13.93
N VAL A 59 6.22 8.40 14.64
CA VAL A 59 5.27 9.51 14.81
C VAL A 59 5.91 10.70 15.52
N LYS A 60 6.68 10.45 16.59
CA LYS A 60 7.42 11.49 17.32
C LYS A 60 8.41 12.22 16.42
N ASP A 61 9.08 11.49 15.53
CA ASP A 61 10.03 12.04 14.55
C ASP A 61 9.34 12.64 13.31
N ARG A 62 8.00 12.68 13.27
CA ARG A 62 7.16 13.12 12.15
C ARG A 62 7.32 12.29 10.86
N ASN A 63 7.81 11.06 11.00
CA ASN A 63 7.95 10.08 9.94
C ASN A 63 6.66 9.24 9.79
N TYR A 64 5.53 9.90 9.54
CA TYR A 64 4.19 9.26 9.56
C TYR A 64 4.03 8.13 8.56
N GLN A 65 4.62 8.29 7.37
CA GLN A 65 4.59 7.28 6.32
C GLN A 65 5.37 6.03 6.74
N LEU A 66 6.51 6.22 7.42
CA LEU A 66 7.33 5.12 7.94
C LEU A 66 6.63 4.39 9.09
N ALA A 67 5.88 5.10 9.94
CA ALA A 67 5.01 4.48 10.93
C ALA A 67 3.94 3.59 10.27
N CYS A 68 3.36 4.03 9.15
CA CYS A 68 2.40 3.24 8.37
C CYS A 68 3.05 2.03 7.67
N VAL A 69 4.29 2.15 7.19
CA VAL A 69 5.06 1.01 6.66
C VAL A 69 5.34 0.00 7.77
N ARG A 70 5.76 0.44 8.97
CA ARG A 70 5.96 -0.47 10.10
C ARG A 70 4.67 -1.17 10.52
N HIS A 71 3.52 -0.50 10.45
CA HIS A 71 2.23 -1.16 10.62
C HIS A 71 2.04 -2.27 9.60
N PHE A 72 2.27 -1.99 8.31
CA PHE A 72 2.13 -3.00 7.26
C PHE A 72 2.96 -4.25 7.55
N GLU A 73 4.24 -4.07 7.90
CA GLU A 73 5.15 -5.17 8.25
C GLU A 73 4.64 -5.99 9.45
N ALA A 74 4.10 -5.32 10.47
CA ALA A 74 3.56 -5.96 11.66
C ALA A 74 2.28 -6.76 11.39
N THR A 75 1.48 -6.38 10.38
CA THR A 75 0.24 -7.09 10.01
C THR A 75 0.41 -8.07 8.85
N HIS A 76 1.51 -7.97 8.10
CA HIS A 76 1.83 -8.82 6.95
C HIS A 76 3.24 -9.41 7.13
N PRO A 77 3.42 -10.34 8.09
CA PRO A 77 4.74 -10.86 8.42
C PRO A 77 5.39 -11.52 7.19
N GLY A 78 6.62 -11.10 6.89
CA GLY A 78 7.41 -11.60 5.77
C GLY A 78 7.09 -10.97 4.41
N ALA A 79 6.06 -10.13 4.28
CA ALA A 79 5.62 -9.59 2.99
C ALA A 79 6.71 -8.86 2.21
N VAL A 80 7.56 -8.10 2.91
CA VAL A 80 8.67 -7.35 2.30
C VAL A 80 9.73 -8.25 1.64
N ASN A 81 9.79 -9.52 2.04
CA ASN A 81 10.74 -10.52 1.53
C ASN A 81 10.07 -11.55 0.60
N THR A 82 8.76 -11.41 0.35
CA THR A 82 8.00 -12.36 -0.46
C THR A 82 7.94 -11.87 -1.90
N GLN A 83 8.46 -12.68 -2.83
CA GLN A 83 8.38 -12.38 -4.26
C GLN A 83 6.92 -12.37 -4.73
N GLY A 84 6.58 -11.39 -5.59
CA GLY A 84 5.22 -11.22 -6.12
C GLY A 84 4.32 -10.32 -5.26
N VAL A 85 4.79 -9.84 -4.11
CA VAL A 85 4.10 -8.79 -3.34
C VAL A 85 4.39 -7.43 -3.96
N GLN A 86 3.35 -6.66 -4.27
CA GLN A 86 3.48 -5.33 -4.84
C GLN A 86 3.76 -4.30 -3.75
N LEU A 87 5.03 -3.94 -3.55
CA LEU A 87 5.45 -2.97 -2.53
C LEU A 87 5.57 -1.53 -3.07
N ASP A 88 5.38 -1.34 -4.37
CA ASP A 88 5.51 -0.04 -5.02
C ASP A 88 4.54 0.99 -4.44
N GLY A 89 5.09 2.10 -3.95
CA GLY A 89 4.31 3.16 -3.33
C GLY A 89 3.76 2.81 -1.94
N LEU A 90 4.19 1.70 -1.33
CA LEU A 90 3.87 1.38 0.07
C LEU A 90 4.31 2.54 0.97
N GLY A 91 3.39 3.01 1.83
CA GLY A 91 3.60 4.19 2.67
C GLY A 91 3.37 5.54 1.96
N ASN A 92 3.27 5.59 0.64
CA ASN A 92 3.07 6.82 -0.15
C ASN A 92 1.64 7.02 -0.66
N HIS A 93 0.85 5.94 -0.76
CA HIS A 93 -0.56 6.03 -1.16
C HIS A 93 -1.42 5.00 -0.42
N PRO A 94 -2.62 5.35 0.10
CA PRO A 94 -3.52 4.39 0.75
C PRO A 94 -3.87 3.19 -0.15
N ASN A 95 -4.21 3.44 -1.41
CA ASN A 95 -4.45 2.37 -2.38
C ASN A 95 -3.22 1.48 -2.66
N ALA A 96 -1.99 2.00 -2.55
CA ALA A 96 -0.79 1.18 -2.71
C ALA A 96 -0.61 0.24 -1.51
N TRP A 97 -0.89 0.72 -0.29
CA TRP A 97 -0.95 -0.13 0.90
C TRP A 97 -1.96 -1.27 0.73
N PHE A 98 -3.15 -0.96 0.21
CA PHE A 98 -4.17 -1.98 -0.07
C PHE A 98 -3.74 -2.97 -1.15
N ALA A 99 -3.16 -2.51 -2.27
CA ALA A 99 -2.66 -3.38 -3.33
C ALA A 99 -1.56 -4.33 -2.81
N ALA A 100 -0.64 -3.83 -1.97
CA ALA A 100 0.36 -4.64 -1.29
C ALA A 100 -0.29 -5.72 -0.41
N SER A 101 -1.31 -5.37 0.36
CA SER A 101 -2.05 -6.30 1.22
C SER A 101 -2.74 -7.41 0.41
N VAL A 102 -3.42 -7.04 -0.69
CA VAL A 102 -4.11 -7.99 -1.58
C VAL A 102 -3.11 -8.91 -2.28
N SER A 103 -2.00 -8.37 -2.79
CA SER A 103 -0.97 -9.19 -3.44
C SER A 103 -0.32 -10.17 -2.46
N TYR A 104 -0.02 -9.75 -1.23
CA TYR A 104 0.46 -10.64 -0.17
C TYR A 104 -0.52 -11.78 0.12
N ALA A 105 -1.82 -11.48 0.25
CA ALA A 105 -2.83 -12.52 0.44
C ALA A 105 -2.86 -13.50 -0.74
N SER A 106 -2.79 -13.00 -1.97
CA SER A 106 -2.80 -13.83 -3.19
C SER A 106 -1.62 -14.80 -3.27
N VAL A 107 -0.42 -14.33 -2.90
CA VAL A 107 0.80 -15.16 -2.88
C VAL A 107 0.70 -16.20 -1.76
N LYS A 108 0.24 -15.80 -0.57
CA LYS A 108 0.10 -16.70 0.59
C LYS A 108 -0.93 -17.80 0.39
N SER A 109 -1.99 -17.53 -0.36
CA SER A 109 -3.00 -18.52 -0.74
C SER A 109 -2.54 -19.50 -1.82
N GLY A 110 -1.26 -19.47 -2.21
CA GLY A 110 -0.69 -20.38 -3.19
C GLY A 110 -1.14 -20.05 -4.61
N GLY A 111 -1.24 -18.74 -4.92
CA GLY A 111 -1.73 -18.18 -6.18
C GLY A 111 -1.73 -19.19 -7.33
N THR A 112 -2.92 -19.63 -7.71
CA THR A 112 -3.16 -20.47 -8.88
C THR A 112 -2.37 -19.90 -10.04
N LYS A 113 -1.25 -20.53 -10.36
CA LYS A 113 -0.55 -20.30 -11.61
C LYS A 113 -1.55 -20.60 -12.73
N LYS A 114 -2.07 -19.57 -13.38
CA LYS A 114 -2.27 -19.68 -14.82
C LYS A 114 -0.89 -19.54 -15.43
N GLU A 115 -0.21 -20.69 -15.53
CA GLU A 115 0.77 -20.89 -16.59
C GLU A 115 0.01 -20.87 -17.93
N GLY A 116 0.61 -20.17 -18.88
CA GLY A 116 0.19 -20.02 -20.25
C GLY A 116 0.67 -18.65 -20.72
N GLU A 117 1.70 -18.50 -21.53
CA GLU A 117 2.66 -19.39 -22.18
C GLU A 117 3.72 -18.40 -22.71
N GLY A 118 5.01 -18.63 -22.49
CA GLY A 118 6.05 -18.15 -23.43
C GLY A 118 6.05 -19.15 -24.59
N ASP A 119 6.28 -18.80 -25.84
CA ASP A 119 7.58 -18.38 -26.39
C ASP A 119 7.46 -18.63 -27.91
N ASP A 120 7.94 -17.68 -28.71
CA ASP A 120 8.52 -17.77 -30.05
C ASP A 120 7.88 -18.55 -31.22
N GLY A 121 7.78 -17.86 -32.36
CA GLY A 121 8.29 -18.42 -33.62
C GLY A 121 7.37 -18.49 -34.83
N LYS A 122 7.47 -17.46 -35.69
CA LYS A 122 7.64 -17.55 -37.16
C LYS A 122 6.51 -18.15 -38.03
N ALA A 123 5.92 -17.27 -38.84
CA ALA A 123 5.71 -17.53 -40.27
C ALA A 123 5.80 -16.19 -41.03
N GLY A 124 6.84 -16.04 -41.85
CA GLY A 124 6.80 -15.10 -42.96
C GLY A 124 6.12 -15.80 -44.13
N GLU A 125 5.31 -15.06 -44.90
CA GLU A 125 5.12 -15.33 -46.32
C GLU A 125 4.86 -14.01 -47.07
N GLU A 126 5.67 -13.83 -48.10
CA GLU A 126 5.64 -12.90 -49.23
C GLU A 126 4.28 -12.95 -49.97
N LYS A 127 3.63 -11.85 -50.40
CA LYS A 127 3.69 -11.17 -51.72
C LYS A 127 2.40 -10.32 -51.79
N THR A 128 2.33 -9.09 -52.30
CA THR A 128 2.17 -8.69 -53.71
C THR A 128 2.46 -7.19 -53.82
N MET A 129 3.44 -6.78 -54.63
CA MET A 129 3.34 -6.42 -56.05
C MET A 129 2.81 -4.99 -56.29
N GLU A 130 3.71 -4.24 -56.92
CA GLU A 130 3.66 -2.92 -57.56
C GLU A 130 2.55 -2.80 -58.63
N GLU A 131 1.85 -1.66 -58.66
CA GLU A 131 1.58 -0.81 -59.85
C GLU A 131 0.48 0.24 -59.57
N ALA A 132 0.85 1.53 -59.68
CA ALA A 132 0.11 2.66 -60.28
C ALA A 132 0.60 4.00 -59.68
#